data_AF-A0A919TU63-F1
#
_entry.id   AF-A0A919TU63-F1
#
_cell.length_a   1.000
_cell.length_b   1.000
_cell.length_c   1.000
_cell.angle_alpha   90.00
_cell.angle_beta   90.00
_cell.angle_gamma   90.00
#
_symmetry.space_group_name_H-M   'P 1'
#
loop_
_entity.id
_entity.type
_entity.pdbx_description
1 polymer ?
#
loop_
_entity_poly.entity_id
_entity_poly.type
_entity_poly.pdbx_seq_one_letter_code
_entity_poly.pdbx_strand_id
1 'polypeptide(L)'
;MLRTPPGSSQYTMYRDPDAEPPTLICQVGTTKLSYQLRAVEDLHAWLQQQADWVPLGAADENKPAADGTVEAWGRSSDNPVGGWYGLRKGYRGRFGMYLPPLLEELGLAELTHDARNNRMRAR
;
A
#
# COMPACT_ATOMS: atom_id res chain seq x y z
N MET A 1 -13.47 7.85 4.45
CA MET A 1 -13.02 8.21 3.08
C MET A 1 -11.57 8.62 3.20
N LEU A 2 -10.68 8.01 2.42
CA LEU A 2 -9.23 8.12 2.60
C LEU A 2 -8.67 9.24 1.71
N ARG A 3 -7.48 9.74 2.08
CA ARG A 3 -6.70 10.68 1.28
C ARG A 3 -5.34 10.08 0.98
N THR A 4 -4.76 10.40 -0.18
CA THR A 4 -3.36 10.07 -0.47
C THR A 4 -2.45 10.75 0.56
N PRO A 5 -1.21 10.27 0.78
CA PRO A 5 -0.31 10.84 1.78
C PRO A 5 -0.13 12.36 1.66
N PRO A 6 0.04 12.97 0.47
CA PRO A 6 0.10 14.44 0.33
C PRO A 6 -1.25 15.16 0.52
N GLY A 7 -2.34 14.45 0.76
CA GLY A 7 -3.70 15.00 0.89
C GLY A 7 -4.36 15.45 -0.42
N SER A 8 -3.71 15.24 -1.56
CA SER A 8 -4.10 15.80 -2.86
C SER A 8 -5.25 15.09 -3.56
N SER A 9 -5.44 13.80 -3.28
CA SER A 9 -6.49 12.98 -3.92
C SER A 9 -7.26 12.18 -2.88
N GLN A 10 -8.54 11.97 -3.14
CA GLN A 10 -9.43 11.18 -2.30
C GLN A 10 -9.77 9.84 -2.94
N TYR A 11 -9.96 8.82 -2.12
CA TYR A 11 -10.33 7.48 -2.57
C TYR A 11 -11.07 6.71 -1.46
N THR A 12 -11.67 5.59 -1.84
CA THR A 12 -12.29 4.66 -0.89
C THR A 12 -11.65 3.29 -1.00
N MET A 13 -11.69 2.55 0.10
CA MET A 13 -11.31 1.15 0.14
C MET A 13 -12.40 0.33 0.81
N TYR A 14 -12.61 -0.88 0.31
CA TYR A 14 -13.52 -1.84 0.92
C TYR A 14 -12.99 -3.26 0.74
N ARG A 15 -13.37 -4.13 1.67
CA ARG A 15 -12.97 -5.54 1.68
C ARG A 15 -13.94 -6.37 0.86
N ASP A 16 -13.39 -7.35 0.16
CA ASP A 16 -14.10 -8.38 -0.59
C ASP A 16 -13.54 -9.74 -0.15
N PRO A 17 -14.00 -10.26 1.01
CA PRO A 17 -13.45 -11.47 1.62
C PRO A 17 -13.79 -12.75 0.83
N ASP A 18 -14.83 -12.71 0.01
CA ASP A 18 -15.33 -13.86 -0.77
C ASP A 18 -14.63 -13.99 -2.14
N ALA A 19 -13.79 -13.02 -2.52
CA ALA A 19 -12.95 -13.12 -3.71
C ALA A 19 -11.83 -14.17 -3.54
N GLU A 20 -11.32 -14.68 -4.66
CA GLU A 20 -10.19 -15.61 -4.69
C GLU A 20 -8.99 -14.99 -5.45
N PRO A 21 -7.93 -14.55 -4.75
CA PRO A 21 -7.77 -14.47 -3.30
C PRO A 21 -8.65 -13.38 -2.66
N PRO A 22 -8.86 -13.42 -1.32
CA PRO A 22 -9.56 -12.35 -0.60
C PRO A 22 -8.94 -11.00 -0.93
N THR A 23 -9.76 -10.02 -1.26
CA THR A 23 -9.31 -8.82 -1.96
C THR A 23 -9.67 -7.55 -1.18
N LEU A 24 -8.75 -6.59 -1.20
CA LEU A 24 -8.99 -5.20 -0.83
C LEU A 24 -9.15 -4.38 -2.11
N ILE A 25 -10.32 -3.78 -2.30
CA ILE A 25 -10.60 -2.92 -3.44
C ILE A 25 -10.25 -1.47 -3.10
N CYS A 26 -9.56 -0.79 -4.01
CA CYS A 26 -9.28 0.63 -3.95
C CYS A 26 -9.96 1.34 -5.14
N GLN A 27 -10.84 2.28 -4.85
CA GLN A 27 -11.60 3.05 -5.84
C GLN A 27 -11.17 4.52 -5.83
N VAL A 28 -10.62 4.99 -6.96
CA VAL A 28 -10.12 6.35 -7.15
C VAL A 28 -10.78 6.93 -8.40
N GLY A 29 -11.78 7.81 -8.23
CA GLY A 29 -12.61 8.27 -9.34
C GLY A 29 -13.28 7.07 -10.04
N THR A 30 -13.05 6.90 -11.34
CA THR A 30 -13.50 5.74 -12.13
C THR A 30 -12.52 4.57 -12.14
N THR A 31 -11.33 4.75 -11.56
CA THR A 31 -10.27 3.73 -11.58
C THR A 31 -10.39 2.79 -10.38
N LYS A 32 -10.45 1.49 -10.67
CA LYS A 32 -10.44 0.41 -9.68
C LYS A 32 -9.09 -0.30 -9.67
N LEU A 33 -8.42 -0.27 -8.52
CA LEU A 33 -7.25 -1.09 -8.19
C LEU A 33 -7.68 -2.17 -7.18
N SER A 34 -6.90 -3.24 -7.09
CA SER A 34 -7.14 -4.33 -6.16
C SER A 34 -5.83 -4.89 -5.62
N TYR A 35 -5.82 -5.16 -4.32
CA TYR A 35 -4.71 -5.76 -3.58
C TYR A 35 -5.21 -7.01 -2.87
N GLN A 36 -4.34 -7.99 -2.58
CA GLN A 36 -4.73 -9.07 -1.68
C GLN A 36 -5.07 -8.48 -0.30
N LEU A 37 -6.16 -8.92 0.32
CA LEU A 37 -6.67 -8.39 1.58
C LEU A 37 -5.65 -8.53 2.71
N ARG A 38 -4.90 -9.64 2.74
CA ARG A 38 -3.82 -9.90 3.70
C ARG A 38 -2.69 -8.86 3.69
N ALA A 39 -2.59 -8.03 2.64
CA ALA A 39 -1.59 -6.97 2.55
C ALA A 39 -1.60 -6.01 3.75
N VAL A 40 -2.76 -5.81 4.39
CA VAL A 40 -2.88 -4.94 5.56
C VAL A 40 -2.08 -5.51 6.74
N GLU A 41 -2.30 -6.77 7.07
CA GLU A 41 -1.64 -7.45 8.19
C GLU A 41 -0.16 -7.70 7.89
N ASP A 42 0.14 -8.18 6.67
CA ASP A 42 1.52 -8.44 6.26
C ASP A 42 2.36 -7.15 6.27
N LEU A 43 1.80 -6.02 5.80
CA LEU A 43 2.52 -4.74 5.79
C LEU A 43 2.79 -4.27 7.21
N HIS A 44 1.80 -4.35 8.10
CA HIS A 44 1.99 -3.97 9.50
C HIS A 44 3.07 -4.84 10.17
N ALA A 45 3.01 -6.16 9.98
CA ALA A 45 4.00 -7.09 10.54
C ALA A 45 5.41 -6.84 9.98
N TRP A 46 5.53 -6.49 8.70
CA TRP A 46 6.81 -6.12 8.11
C TRP A 46 7.34 -4.79 8.65
N LEU A 47 6.47 -3.79 8.84
CA LEU A 47 6.84 -2.49 9.42
C LEU A 47 7.33 -2.62 10.88
N GLN A 48 6.76 -3.53 11.68
CA GLN A 48 7.23 -3.80 13.04
C GLN A 48 8.67 -4.36 13.10
N GLN A 49 9.13 -4.98 12.02
CA GLN A 49 10.51 -5.46 11.89
C GLN A 49 11.47 -4.35 11.45
N GLN A 50 10.96 -3.21 11.01
CA GLN A 50 11.79 -2.08 10.62
C GLN A 50 12.13 -1.25 11.87
N ALA A 51 13.40 -0.89 12.01
CA ALA A 51 13.86 -0.12 13.16
C ALA A 51 13.43 1.36 13.13
N ASP A 52 13.01 1.86 11.96
CA ASP A 52 12.71 3.28 11.75
C ASP A 52 11.66 3.47 10.63
N TRP A 53 11.35 4.74 10.34
CA TRP A 53 10.50 5.18 9.24
C TRP A 53 10.93 4.64 7.87
N VAL A 54 9.99 4.03 7.18
CA VAL A 54 10.15 3.49 5.83
C VAL A 54 9.63 4.47 4.78
N PRO A 55 10.41 4.83 3.75
CA PRO A 55 9.91 5.62 2.63
C PRO A 55 8.82 4.89 1.84
N LEU A 56 7.77 5.62 1.44
CA LEU A 56 6.66 5.01 0.71
C LEU A 56 7.05 4.54 -0.70
N GLY A 57 7.88 5.32 -1.40
CA GLY A 57 8.42 4.95 -2.71
C GLY A 57 7.39 4.72 -3.81
N ALA A 58 6.19 5.29 -3.67
CA ALA A 58 5.06 5.01 -4.54
C ALA A 58 5.41 5.11 -6.04
N ALA A 59 5.17 4.02 -6.77
CA ALA A 59 5.48 3.90 -8.19
C ALA A 59 4.40 3.08 -8.90
N ASP A 60 4.15 3.39 -10.18
CA ASP A 60 3.29 2.54 -11.01
C ASP A 60 3.96 1.18 -11.34
N GLU A 61 3.19 0.24 -11.89
CA GLU A 61 3.67 -1.12 -12.20
C GLU A 61 4.82 -1.13 -13.21
N ASN A 62 4.87 -0.15 -14.12
CA ASN A 62 5.86 -0.09 -15.20
C ASN A 62 7.11 0.70 -14.80
N LYS A 63 7.13 1.30 -13.61
CA LYS A 63 8.29 2.03 -13.09
C LYS A 63 9.02 1.21 -12.04
N PRO A 64 10.36 1.32 -11.97
CA PRO A 64 11.10 0.73 -10.87
C PRO A 64 10.64 1.37 -9.55
N ALA A 65 10.49 0.54 -8.52
CA ALA A 65 10.36 1.00 -7.15
C ALA A 65 11.76 1.10 -6.56
N ALA A 66 12.02 2.16 -5.78
CA ALA A 66 13.31 2.29 -5.10
C ALA A 66 13.42 1.25 -3.97
N ASP A 67 14.59 0.64 -3.84
CA ASP A 67 14.84 -0.37 -2.81
C ASP A 67 14.64 0.19 -1.40
N GLY A 68 14.22 -0.67 -0.47
CA GLY A 68 13.94 -0.29 0.92
C GLY A 68 12.66 0.53 1.10
N THR A 69 11.79 0.60 0.09
CA THR A 69 10.50 1.31 0.18
C THR A 69 9.32 0.37 0.41
N VAL A 70 8.21 0.92 0.92
CA VAL A 70 6.93 0.20 1.03
C VAL A 70 6.47 -0.32 -0.33
N GLU A 71 6.61 0.49 -1.38
CA GLU A 71 6.27 0.08 -2.75
C GLU A 71 7.14 -1.08 -3.26
N ALA A 72 8.45 -1.06 -2.99
CA ALA A 72 9.35 -2.14 -3.37
C ALA A 72 9.01 -3.44 -2.62
N TRP A 73 8.73 -3.36 -1.33
CA TRP A 73 8.29 -4.50 -0.54
C TRP A 73 6.98 -5.09 -1.07
N GLY A 74 6.00 -4.24 -1.40
CA GLY A 74 4.68 -4.67 -1.90
C GLY A 74 4.69 -5.41 -3.25
N ARG A 75 5.84 -5.41 -3.95
CA ARG A 75 6.07 -6.11 -5.22
C ARG A 75 7.26 -7.08 -5.20
N SER A 76 7.86 -7.31 -4.03
CA SER A 76 9.06 -8.14 -3.87
C SER A 76 8.74 -9.63 -3.95
N SER A 77 9.68 -10.43 -4.49
CA SER A 77 9.64 -11.90 -4.40
C SER A 77 9.81 -12.42 -2.98
N ASP A 78 10.35 -11.60 -2.07
CA ASP A 78 10.68 -12.00 -0.71
C ASP A 78 9.56 -11.66 0.29
N ASN A 79 8.48 -11.04 -0.17
CA ASN A 79 7.32 -10.78 0.67
C ASN A 79 6.48 -12.07 0.85
N PRO A 80 5.55 -12.10 1.83
CA PRO A 80 4.75 -13.30 2.13
C PRO A 80 3.95 -13.89 0.97
N VAL A 81 3.72 -13.15 -0.12
CA VAL A 81 2.96 -13.62 -1.29
C VAL A 81 3.86 -13.93 -2.50
N GLY A 82 5.18 -13.77 -2.37
CA GLY A 82 6.14 -14.11 -3.42
C GLY A 82 6.07 -13.20 -4.64
N GLY A 83 5.59 -11.96 -4.52
CA GLY A 83 5.48 -11.04 -5.64
C GLY A 83 4.51 -9.89 -5.38
N TRP A 84 3.60 -9.64 -6.31
CA TRP A 84 2.71 -8.49 -6.23
C TRP A 84 1.53 -8.76 -5.29
N TYR A 85 1.33 -7.87 -4.31
CA TYR A 85 0.03 -7.76 -3.65
C TYR A 85 -1.04 -7.22 -4.61
N GLY A 86 -0.66 -6.36 -5.56
CA GLY A 86 -1.56 -5.85 -6.59
C GLY A 86 -2.00 -6.92 -7.57
N LEU A 87 -3.32 -7.06 -7.76
CA LEU A 87 -3.90 -8.18 -8.49
C LEU A 87 -4.13 -7.86 -9.98
N ARG A 88 -4.52 -6.64 -10.30
CA ARG A 88 -4.91 -6.24 -11.66
C ARG A 88 -3.71 -5.77 -12.48
N LYS A 89 -3.40 -6.47 -13.58
CA LYS A 89 -2.39 -6.03 -14.56
C LYS A 89 -2.66 -4.61 -15.07
N GLY A 90 -1.62 -3.79 -15.15
CA GLY A 90 -1.68 -2.35 -15.42
C GLY A 90 -1.93 -1.49 -14.17
N TYR A 91 -2.27 -2.10 -13.04
CA TYR A 91 -2.64 -1.45 -11.79
C TYR A 91 -2.07 -2.18 -10.55
N ARG A 92 -1.00 -2.97 -10.69
CA ARG A 92 -0.43 -3.70 -9.55
C ARG A 92 0.37 -2.83 -8.59
N GLY A 93 0.96 -1.74 -9.10
CA GLY A 93 1.72 -0.77 -8.31
C GLY A 93 0.83 0.19 -7.52
N ARG A 94 1.43 1.33 -7.16
CA ARG A 94 0.84 2.36 -6.29
C ARG A 94 0.46 1.82 -4.91
N PHE A 95 1.07 0.71 -4.52
CA PHE A 95 0.90 0.10 -3.22
C PHE A 95 1.29 1.07 -2.10
N GLY A 96 2.45 1.72 -2.23
CA GLY A 96 2.93 2.75 -1.31
C GLY A 96 2.16 4.08 -1.39
N MET A 97 1.20 4.21 -2.31
CA MET A 97 0.31 5.38 -2.37
C MET A 97 -0.99 5.15 -1.61
N TYR A 98 -1.57 3.96 -1.75
CA TYR A 98 -2.94 3.70 -1.31
C TYR A 98 -3.04 2.86 -0.05
N LEU A 99 -2.08 1.97 0.23
CA LEU A 99 -2.14 1.16 1.45
C LEU A 99 -1.76 1.93 2.73
N PRO A 100 -0.76 2.84 2.73
CA PRO A 100 -0.35 3.53 3.96
C PRO A 100 -1.47 4.32 4.66
N PRO A 101 -2.30 5.14 3.97
CA PRO A 101 -3.37 5.86 4.67
C PRO A 101 -4.46 4.94 5.21
N LEU A 102 -4.65 3.74 4.64
CA LEU A 102 -5.53 2.74 5.25
C LEU A 102 -4.96 2.23 6.58
N LEU A 103 -3.66 1.92 6.64
CA LEU A 103 -3.04 1.45 7.89
C LEU A 103 -3.07 2.53 8.98
N GLU A 104 -2.88 3.79 8.60
CA GLU A 104 -3.04 4.92 9.52
C GLU A 104 -4.47 5.03 10.07
N GLU A 105 -5.48 4.99 9.20
CA GLU A 105 -6.90 5.04 9.59
C GLU A 105 -7.29 3.88 10.52
N LEU A 106 -6.71 2.69 10.30
CA LEU A 106 -6.90 1.52 11.16
C LEU A 106 -6.08 1.58 12.47
N GLY A 107 -5.26 2.61 12.65
CA GLY A 107 -4.41 2.78 13.84
C GLY A 107 -3.20 1.85 13.90
N LEU A 108 -2.84 1.20 12.79
CA LEU A 108 -1.73 0.23 12.68
C LEU A 108 -0.38 0.89 12.35
N ALA A 109 -0.39 2.11 11.83
CA ALA A 109 0.82 2.80 11.43
C ALA A 109 0.72 4.31 11.69
N GLU A 110 1.87 4.96 11.80
CA GLU A 110 2.01 6.41 11.65
C GLU A 110 2.45 6.72 10.21
N LEU A 111 1.94 7.82 9.65
CA LEU A 111 2.20 8.25 8.28
C LEU A 111 2.57 9.74 8.26
N THR A 112 3.56 10.12 7.44
CA THR A 112 3.83 11.53 7.19
C THR A 112 2.96 12.07 6.05
N HIS A 113 2.61 13.36 6.13
CA HIS A 113 1.73 14.05 5.17
C HIS A 113 2.40 15.29 4.55
N ASP A 114 3.60 15.09 4.04
CA ASP A 114 4.37 16.06 3.28
C ASP A 114 3.96 16.09 1.80
N ALA A 115 4.35 17.15 1.09
CA ALA A 115 4.12 17.27 -0.34
C ALA A 115 4.81 16.16 -1.17
N ARG A 116 5.91 15.58 -0.65
CA ARG A 116 6.71 14.52 -1.29
C ARG A 116 7.54 13.76 -0.25
N ASN A 117 8.08 12.61 -0.64
CA ASN A 117 8.98 11.78 0.17
C ASN A 117 8.36 11.33 1.51
N ASN A 118 7.06 11.05 1.48
CA ASN A 118 6.35 10.55 2.64
C ASN A 118 6.92 9.22 3.12
N ARG A 119 6.75 8.98 4.41
CA ARG A 119 7.25 7.80 5.13
C ARG A 119 6.16 7.24 6.04
N MET A 120 6.27 5.97 6.40
CA MET A 120 5.42 5.35 7.42
C MET A 120 6.24 4.47 8.36
N ARG A 121 5.69 4.19 9.54
CA ARG A 121 6.22 3.19 10.48
C ARG A 121 5.07 2.49 11.20
N ALA A 122 5.32 1.30 11.75
CA ALA A 122 4.34 0.63 12.59
C ALA A 122 4.06 1.42 13.87
N ARG A 123 2.85 1.26 14.40
CA ARG A 123 2.48 1.69 15.75
C ARG A 123 2.78 0.62 16.78
#